data_AF-A0A928D7M2-F1
#
_entry.id   AF-A0A928D7M2-F1
#
_cell.length_a   1.000
_cell.length_b   1.000
_cell.length_c   1.000
_cell.angle_alpha   90.00
_cell.angle_beta   90.00
_cell.angle_gamma   90.00
#
_symmetry.space_group_name_H-M   'P 1'
#
loop_
_entity.id
_entity.type
_entity.pdbx_description
1 polymer ?
#
loop_
_entity_poly.entity_id
_entity_poly.type
_entity_poly.pdbx_seq_one_letter_code
_entity_poly.pdbx_strand_id
1 'polypeptide(L)'
;MKKLILWMVSVVSCSLFSAEIYVGANEKKSVAVPPGSETVQSETVVVSSNARLVKEGEGTLTLNTGALAQDFTAALKVEAGTLALDGTPAAARTFSGVPDILAKAALHLDASDGDSLVGDGDKVTEWLDTRETGSAASGYVYSRAVANTMAANIPELGLLAANLLPVKGTTDGKSGVYFNGYKSGTWMNLVKSDGSQESLKLFNVFVVQAVVTEKGRGTMLGVNVGQTPDFTPGQASGVLSPLWQNPHAAAAGALSSSRTCINGAQIDPYNNGLPLGICVMDVEMLAAGALWQNIFNDRGYIGLDSATIPAGATSYFQTGAGELRVGGEYIFEIVAFTTALSGAERTELAAYLRQKWLGVPVCSDISVETAKGASVHLDNVTIPLSTSGDGTFSIDSGSVSMQKAVAYTLSAGETVTAAGGKVYETLQ
;
A
#
# COMPACT_ATOMS: atom_id res chain seq x y z
N MET A 1 -9.45 6.25 -71.91
CA MET A 1 -9.86 6.31 -70.49
C MET A 1 -9.06 5.27 -69.73
N LYS A 2 -8.05 5.68 -68.95
CA LYS A 2 -7.30 4.79 -68.04
C LYS A 2 -7.92 4.94 -66.65
N LYS A 3 -8.50 3.86 -66.12
CA LYS A 3 -8.97 3.80 -64.72
C LYS A 3 -7.76 3.69 -63.81
N LEU A 4 -7.52 4.72 -63.01
CA LEU A 4 -6.57 4.71 -61.91
C LEU A 4 -7.28 4.06 -60.71
N ILE A 5 -6.86 2.85 -60.34
CA ILE A 5 -7.29 2.21 -59.09
C ILE A 5 -6.40 2.79 -57.98
N LEU A 6 -6.99 3.67 -57.18
CA LEU A 6 -6.36 4.23 -56.00
C LEU A 6 -6.46 3.20 -54.86
N TRP A 7 -5.35 2.54 -54.52
CA TRP A 7 -5.25 1.79 -53.27
C TRP A 7 -5.23 2.79 -52.12
N MET A 8 -6.34 2.90 -51.39
CA MET A 8 -6.34 3.52 -50.06
C MET A 8 -5.58 2.58 -49.12
N VAL A 9 -4.29 2.85 -48.90
CA VAL A 9 -3.58 2.34 -47.73
C VAL A 9 -4.16 3.07 -46.53
N SER A 10 -5.04 2.41 -45.79
CA SER A 10 -5.48 2.89 -44.48
C SER A 10 -4.26 2.84 -43.56
N VAL A 11 -3.61 3.98 -43.36
CA VAL A 11 -2.58 4.13 -42.34
C VAL A 11 -3.29 4.06 -40.99
N VAL A 12 -3.24 2.90 -40.34
CA VAL A 12 -3.62 2.79 -38.93
C VAL A 12 -2.62 3.65 -38.16
N SER A 13 -3.07 4.80 -37.66
CA SER A 13 -2.26 5.60 -36.76
C SER A 13 -2.19 4.87 -35.42
N CYS A 14 -1.04 4.26 -35.14
CA CYS A 14 -0.72 3.73 -33.83
C CYS A 14 -0.14 4.87 -33.00
N SER A 15 -0.84 5.30 -31.95
CA SER A 15 -0.34 6.29 -31.00
C SER A 15 0.12 5.59 -29.71
N LEU A 16 1.33 5.89 -29.27
CA LEU A 16 1.81 5.46 -27.96
C LEU A 16 1.18 6.33 -26.88
N PHE A 17 0.60 5.70 -25.87
CA PHE A 17 0.21 6.38 -24.65
C PHE A 17 1.38 6.32 -23.66
N SER A 18 2.15 7.41 -23.56
CA SER A 18 3.42 7.43 -22.84
C SER A 18 3.29 7.78 -21.35
N ALA A 19 2.08 7.79 -20.81
CA ALA A 19 1.83 8.11 -19.41
C ALA A 19 1.40 6.85 -18.66
N GLU A 20 1.94 6.67 -17.45
CA GLU A 20 1.44 5.66 -16.52
C GLU A 20 -0.04 5.92 -16.20
N ILE A 21 -0.81 4.86 -16.03
CA ILE A 21 -2.20 4.90 -15.63
C ILE A 21 -2.31 4.44 -14.17
N TYR A 22 -2.77 5.33 -13.31
CA TYR A 22 -3.15 5.01 -11.94
C TYR A 22 -4.64 5.28 -11.76
N VAL A 23 -5.37 4.28 -11.26
CA VAL A 23 -6.79 4.39 -10.95
C VAL A 23 -7.02 4.04 -9.48
N GLY A 24 -7.40 5.06 -8.71
CA GLY A 24 -7.65 4.94 -7.29
C GLY A 24 -8.97 4.25 -6.96
N ALA A 25 -9.10 3.80 -5.71
CA ALA A 25 -10.21 2.94 -5.34
C ALA A 25 -11.52 3.73 -5.37
N ASN A 26 -12.55 3.14 -5.98
CA ASN A 26 -13.83 3.77 -6.36
C ASN A 26 -13.72 4.82 -7.49
N GLU A 27 -12.57 4.98 -8.14
CA GLU A 27 -12.43 5.83 -9.32
C GLU A 27 -12.76 5.04 -10.61
N LYS A 28 -13.31 5.77 -11.59
CA LYS A 28 -13.43 5.33 -12.98
C LYS A 28 -12.46 6.14 -13.83
N LYS A 29 -11.61 5.46 -14.60
CA LYS A 29 -10.81 6.08 -15.65
C LYS A 29 -11.27 5.56 -17.01
N SER A 30 -11.66 6.45 -17.91
CA SER A 30 -12.00 6.09 -19.28
C SER A 30 -10.82 6.35 -20.21
N VAL A 31 -10.58 5.42 -21.13
CA VAL A 31 -9.65 5.54 -22.26
C VAL A 31 -10.48 5.38 -23.53
N ALA A 32 -10.72 6.49 -24.22
CA ALA A 32 -11.46 6.49 -25.47
C ALA A 32 -10.50 6.40 -26.65
N VAL A 33 -10.62 5.34 -27.45
CA VAL A 33 -9.82 5.16 -28.67
C VAL A 33 -10.73 5.35 -29.91
N PRO A 34 -10.42 6.33 -30.79
CA PRO A 34 -11.25 6.60 -31.97
C PRO A 34 -11.32 5.42 -32.96
N PRO A 35 -12.39 5.36 -33.78
CA PRO A 35 -12.50 4.34 -34.83
C PRO A 35 -11.27 4.32 -35.76
N GLY A 36 -10.80 3.12 -36.10
CA GLY A 36 -9.64 2.92 -36.98
C GLY A 36 -8.28 3.31 -36.38
N SER A 37 -8.25 3.68 -35.10
CA SER A 37 -7.01 3.99 -34.37
C SER A 37 -6.64 2.85 -33.43
N GLU A 38 -5.34 2.74 -33.16
CA GLU A 38 -4.80 1.85 -32.14
C GLU A 38 -3.99 2.66 -31.13
N THR A 39 -4.18 2.37 -29.85
CA THR A 39 -3.40 2.94 -28.76
C THR A 39 -2.74 1.82 -27.99
N VAL A 40 -1.41 1.87 -27.89
CA VAL A 40 -0.64 0.90 -27.11
C VAL A 40 -0.22 1.55 -25.80
N GLN A 41 -0.61 0.93 -24.70
CA GLN A 41 -0.19 1.27 -23.34
C GLN A 41 1.01 0.39 -22.98
N SER A 42 2.21 0.94 -23.18
CA SER A 42 3.48 0.30 -22.81
C SER A 42 3.92 0.63 -21.38
N GLU A 43 3.44 1.75 -20.84
CA GLU A 43 3.75 2.19 -19.47
C GLU A 43 2.82 1.55 -18.45
N THR A 44 3.23 1.59 -17.18
CA THR A 44 2.51 0.99 -16.05
C THR A 44 1.01 1.27 -16.06
N VAL A 45 0.21 0.24 -15.78
CA VAL A 45 -1.20 0.35 -15.39
C VAL A 45 -1.39 -0.24 -13.99
N VAL A 46 -1.77 0.61 -13.04
CA VAL A 46 -2.17 0.19 -11.69
C VAL A 46 -3.61 0.61 -11.45
N VAL A 47 -4.45 -0.38 -11.16
CA VAL A 47 -5.84 -0.18 -10.82
C VAL A 47 -6.03 -0.81 -9.45
N SER A 48 -6.37 0.02 -8.48
CA SER A 48 -6.62 -0.43 -7.11
C SER A 48 -7.90 -1.27 -7.01
N SER A 49 -8.08 -1.95 -5.87
CA SER A 49 -9.31 -2.72 -5.60
C SER A 49 -10.57 -1.85 -5.74
N ASN A 50 -11.61 -2.40 -6.38
CA ASN A 50 -12.89 -1.73 -6.67
C ASN A 50 -12.81 -0.51 -7.61
N ALA A 51 -11.68 -0.23 -8.24
CA ALA A 51 -11.55 0.76 -9.30
C ALA A 51 -11.93 0.17 -10.67
N ARG A 52 -12.25 1.05 -11.64
CA ARG A 52 -12.62 0.63 -13.01
C ARG A 52 -11.80 1.39 -14.06
N LEU A 53 -11.09 0.64 -14.90
CA LEU A 53 -10.55 1.14 -16.15
C LEU A 53 -11.51 0.76 -17.28
N VAL A 54 -12.01 1.77 -17.99
CA VAL A 54 -13.06 1.62 -19.00
C VAL A 54 -12.50 1.96 -20.38
N LYS A 55 -12.51 0.99 -21.28
CA LYS A 55 -12.22 1.19 -22.69
C LYS A 55 -13.49 1.65 -23.41
N GLU A 56 -13.40 2.84 -24.01
CA GLU A 56 -14.47 3.48 -24.78
C GLU A 56 -14.01 3.71 -26.25
N GLY A 57 -14.94 4.01 -27.15
CA GLY A 57 -14.67 4.25 -28.58
C GLY A 57 -14.36 2.99 -29.39
N GLU A 58 -14.58 3.04 -30.71
CA GLU A 58 -14.52 1.85 -31.59
C GLU A 58 -13.11 1.34 -31.92
N GLY A 59 -12.06 2.09 -31.57
CA GLY A 59 -10.68 1.69 -31.84
C GLY A 59 -10.14 0.61 -30.88
N THR A 60 -8.86 0.29 -31.03
CA THR A 60 -8.18 -0.74 -30.23
C THR A 60 -7.33 -0.12 -29.13
N LEU A 61 -7.51 -0.56 -27.88
CA LEU A 61 -6.57 -0.32 -26.79
C LEU A 61 -5.78 -1.59 -26.52
N THR A 62 -4.46 -1.53 -26.68
CA THR A 62 -3.56 -2.64 -26.39
C THR A 62 -2.92 -2.40 -25.02
N LEU A 63 -3.14 -3.31 -24.08
CA LEU A 63 -2.48 -3.35 -22.78
C LEU A 63 -1.45 -4.47 -22.77
N ASN A 64 -0.18 -4.15 -22.56
CA ASN A 64 0.80 -5.18 -22.28
C ASN A 64 0.57 -5.70 -20.84
N THR A 65 0.39 -7.02 -20.70
CA THR A 65 0.11 -7.65 -19.41
C THR A 65 1.28 -7.52 -18.42
N GLY A 66 2.52 -7.37 -18.89
CA GLY A 66 3.67 -7.05 -18.06
C GLY A 66 3.69 -5.60 -17.56
N ALA A 67 2.88 -4.71 -18.14
CA ALA A 67 2.65 -3.36 -17.60
C ALA A 67 1.59 -3.34 -16.47
N LEU A 68 0.87 -4.45 -16.23
CA LEU A 68 -0.13 -4.56 -15.18
C LEU A 68 0.53 -4.84 -13.82
N ALA A 69 0.24 -4.04 -12.80
CA ALA A 69 0.76 -4.25 -11.45
C ALA A 69 0.07 -5.44 -10.71
N GLN A 70 0.73 -5.96 -9.67
CA GLN A 70 0.30 -7.14 -8.89
C GLN A 70 -1.14 -7.08 -8.37
N ASP A 71 -1.62 -5.90 -7.94
CA ASP A 71 -2.98 -5.75 -7.38
C ASP A 71 -3.99 -5.31 -8.41
N PHE A 72 -3.70 -5.56 -9.69
CA PHE A 72 -4.65 -5.43 -10.76
C PHE A 72 -5.73 -6.51 -10.64
N THR A 73 -6.48 -6.51 -9.54
CA THR A 73 -7.83 -7.07 -9.51
C THR A 73 -8.77 -6.03 -10.12
N ALA A 74 -8.46 -5.63 -11.36
CA ALA A 74 -9.26 -4.65 -12.07
C ALA A 74 -10.42 -5.38 -12.73
N ALA A 75 -11.63 -4.85 -12.55
CA ALA A 75 -12.68 -5.03 -13.52
C ALA A 75 -12.38 -4.08 -14.69
N LEU A 76 -11.62 -4.58 -15.68
CA LEU A 76 -11.54 -3.93 -16.97
C LEU A 76 -12.94 -3.94 -17.58
N LYS A 77 -13.45 -2.79 -17.99
CA LYS A 77 -14.74 -2.73 -18.69
C LYS A 77 -14.50 -2.29 -20.13
N VAL A 78 -15.00 -3.05 -21.08
CA VAL A 78 -14.93 -2.70 -22.51
C VAL A 78 -16.34 -2.30 -22.95
N GLU A 79 -16.57 -1.00 -23.14
CA GLU A 79 -17.87 -0.47 -23.56
C GLU A 79 -18.00 -0.41 -25.09
N ALA A 80 -16.89 -0.21 -25.82
CA ALA A 80 -16.87 -0.21 -27.28
C ALA A 80 -15.47 -0.54 -27.83
N GLY A 81 -15.44 -1.00 -29.09
CA GLY A 81 -14.22 -1.37 -29.79
C GLY A 81 -13.51 -2.59 -29.20
N THR A 82 -12.19 -2.62 -29.36
CA THR A 82 -11.35 -3.77 -28.99
C THR A 82 -10.44 -3.43 -27.80
N LEU A 83 -10.36 -4.33 -26.83
CA LEU A 83 -9.27 -4.40 -25.86
C LEU A 83 -8.33 -5.55 -26.26
N ALA A 84 -7.09 -5.25 -26.65
CA ALA A 84 -6.06 -6.26 -26.88
C ALA A 84 -5.20 -6.41 -25.61
N LEU A 85 -5.03 -7.65 -25.13
CA LEU A 85 -4.09 -7.99 -24.06
C LEU A 85 -2.90 -8.71 -24.68
N ASP A 86 -1.73 -8.10 -24.56
CA ASP A 86 -0.46 -8.63 -25.07
C ASP A 86 0.35 -9.25 -23.93
N GLY A 87 0.57 -10.56 -24.03
CA GLY A 87 1.31 -11.39 -23.09
C GLY A 87 2.81 -11.45 -23.35
N THR A 88 3.32 -10.69 -24.33
CA THR A 88 4.76 -10.56 -24.55
C THR A 88 5.43 -10.15 -23.23
N PRO A 89 6.38 -10.94 -22.69
CA PRO A 89 7.00 -10.65 -21.41
C PRO A 89 7.63 -9.26 -21.42
N ALA A 90 6.98 -8.29 -20.77
CA ALA A 90 7.65 -7.03 -20.49
C ALA A 90 8.67 -7.27 -19.37
N ALA A 91 9.76 -6.50 -19.38
CA ALA A 91 10.64 -6.44 -18.23
C ALA A 91 9.78 -6.12 -17.00
N ALA A 92 9.89 -6.97 -15.97
CA ALA A 92 9.11 -6.81 -14.76
C ALA A 92 9.26 -5.36 -14.27
N ARG A 93 8.12 -4.69 -14.02
CA ARG A 93 8.11 -3.27 -13.70
C ARG A 93 9.15 -2.96 -12.63
N THR A 94 10.02 -1.99 -12.94
CA THR A 94 10.88 -1.38 -11.95
C THR A 94 10.54 0.10 -11.89
N PHE A 95 10.09 0.60 -10.75
CA PHE A 95 10.22 2.02 -10.45
C PHE A 95 11.69 2.40 -10.67
N SER A 96 11.95 3.24 -11.67
CA SER A 96 13.31 3.68 -12.06
C SER A 96 13.88 4.72 -11.11
N GLY A 97 13.08 5.19 -10.15
CA GLY A 97 13.45 6.16 -9.13
C GLY A 97 12.41 6.27 -8.02
N VAL A 98 12.66 7.19 -7.10
CA VAL A 98 11.76 7.57 -6.00
C VAL A 98 10.62 8.41 -6.59
N PRO A 99 9.34 8.02 -6.41
CA PRO A 99 8.21 8.77 -6.96
C PRO A 99 8.13 10.21 -6.43
N ASP A 100 7.79 11.17 -7.31
CA ASP A 100 7.68 12.60 -6.99
C ASP A 100 6.66 12.87 -5.86
N ILE A 101 5.67 11.99 -5.67
CA ILE A 101 4.68 12.08 -4.60
C ILE A 101 5.33 12.10 -3.20
N LEU A 102 6.50 11.48 -3.03
CA LEU A 102 7.24 11.48 -1.76
C LEU A 102 7.73 12.87 -1.38
N ALA A 103 7.96 13.77 -2.35
CA ALA A 103 8.30 15.16 -2.07
C ALA A 103 7.16 15.91 -1.35
N LYS A 104 5.91 15.46 -1.48
CA LYS A 104 4.73 16.05 -0.80
C LYS A 104 4.53 15.53 0.63
N ALA A 105 5.29 14.54 1.07
CA ALA A 105 5.15 13.98 2.40
C ALA A 105 5.41 15.05 3.48
N ALA A 106 4.60 15.03 4.54
CA ALA A 106 4.88 15.82 5.74
C ALA A 106 6.02 15.18 6.55
N LEU A 107 6.16 13.86 6.46
CA LEU A 107 7.25 13.09 7.04
C LEU A 107 7.51 11.84 6.20
N HIS A 108 8.78 11.58 5.87
CA HIS A 108 9.23 10.36 5.20
C HIS A 108 10.40 9.75 5.97
N LEU A 109 10.15 8.63 6.65
CA LEU A 109 11.15 7.86 7.39
C LEU A 109 11.44 6.57 6.62
N ASP A 110 12.70 6.29 6.27
CA ASP A 110 13.10 5.08 5.54
C ASP A 110 14.33 4.43 6.17
N ALA A 111 14.19 3.18 6.63
CA ALA A 111 15.26 2.47 7.32
C ALA A 111 16.29 1.87 6.35
N SER A 112 15.97 1.81 5.05
CA SER A 112 16.96 1.47 4.01
C SER A 112 17.90 2.64 3.71
N ASP A 113 17.49 3.86 4.02
CA ASP A 113 18.36 5.03 4.04
C ASP A 113 19.13 5.07 5.36
N GLY A 114 20.28 4.40 5.38
CA GLY A 114 21.13 4.30 6.56
C GLY A 114 21.64 5.65 7.08
N ASP A 115 21.71 6.67 6.23
CA ASP A 115 22.18 8.01 6.59
C ASP A 115 21.10 8.80 7.37
N SER A 116 19.82 8.40 7.25
CA SER A 116 18.72 8.94 8.05
C SER A 116 18.70 8.39 9.49
N LEU A 117 19.42 7.30 9.77
CA LEU A 117 19.42 6.62 11.08
C LEU A 117 20.63 7.03 11.94
N VAL A 118 20.42 8.00 12.82
CA VAL A 118 21.42 8.53 13.75
C VAL A 118 21.43 7.73 15.05
N GLY A 119 22.62 7.36 15.52
CA GLY A 119 22.82 6.74 16.82
C GLY A 119 24.21 6.15 16.99
N ASP A 120 24.35 5.23 17.93
CA ASP A 120 25.62 4.57 18.28
C ASP A 120 25.53 3.06 18.01
N GLY A 121 26.37 2.56 17.12
CA GLY A 121 26.33 1.17 16.66
C GLY A 121 24.99 0.80 16.02
N ASP A 122 24.33 -0.20 16.59
CA ASP A 122 23.00 -0.66 16.19
C ASP A 122 21.88 0.18 16.79
N LYS A 123 22.14 1.03 17.79
CA LYS A 123 21.09 1.82 18.45
C LYS A 123 20.71 3.02 17.60
N VAL A 124 19.42 3.31 17.54
CA VAL A 124 18.84 4.45 16.84
C VAL A 124 18.36 5.46 17.88
N THR A 125 19.02 6.61 17.95
CA THR A 125 18.60 7.73 18.81
C THR A 125 17.70 8.69 18.05
N GLU A 126 17.93 8.87 16.76
CA GLU A 126 17.10 9.71 15.88
C GLU A 126 16.94 9.02 14.52
N TRP A 127 15.77 9.17 13.95
CA TRP A 127 15.47 8.73 12.59
C TRP A 127 14.90 9.94 11.87
N LEU A 128 15.77 10.54 11.06
CA LEU A 128 15.57 11.77 10.31
C LEU A 128 14.62 11.54 9.15
N ASP A 129 14.00 12.61 8.68
CA ASP A 129 13.32 12.56 7.39
C ASP A 129 14.37 12.29 6.29
N THR A 130 14.05 11.43 5.31
CA THR A 130 14.97 11.05 4.21
C THR A 130 15.43 12.22 3.35
N ARG A 131 14.72 13.35 3.42
CA ARG A 131 15.08 14.60 2.74
C ARG A 131 16.10 15.41 3.52
N GLU A 132 16.42 15.00 4.74
CA GLU A 132 17.47 15.56 5.57
C GLU A 132 18.76 14.74 5.42
N THR A 133 19.92 15.38 5.54
CA THR A 133 21.21 14.69 5.44
C THR A 133 22.00 14.86 6.74
N GLY A 134 22.18 13.77 7.49
CA GLY A 134 23.10 13.65 8.63
C GLY A 134 22.78 14.49 9.88
N SER A 135 21.80 15.40 9.81
CA SER A 135 21.33 16.19 10.96
C SER A 135 19.95 16.78 10.70
N ALA A 136 19.19 17.04 11.76
CA ALA A 136 17.87 17.66 11.68
C ALA A 136 17.95 19.10 11.14
N ALA A 137 17.19 19.39 10.10
CA ALA A 137 17.10 20.66 9.42
C ALA A 137 15.85 21.45 9.86
N SER A 138 15.90 22.77 9.67
CA SER A 138 14.74 23.63 9.90
C SER A 138 13.66 23.36 8.85
N GLY A 139 12.43 23.06 9.30
CA GLY A 139 11.28 22.82 8.43
C GLY A 139 10.84 21.36 8.33
N TYR A 140 11.64 20.42 8.81
CA TYR A 140 11.28 19.00 8.87
C TYR A 140 10.90 18.57 10.29
N VAL A 141 10.10 17.51 10.33
CA VAL A 141 9.82 16.73 11.53
C VAL A 141 10.65 15.46 11.40
N TYR A 142 11.13 14.93 12.52
CA TYR A 142 11.77 13.63 12.55
C TYR A 142 11.35 12.88 13.81
N SER A 143 11.80 11.64 13.97
CA SER A 143 11.52 10.87 15.18
C SER A 143 12.76 10.76 16.06
N ARG A 144 12.59 10.92 17.36
CA ARG A 144 13.66 10.82 18.37
C ARG A 144 13.28 9.79 19.42
N ALA A 145 14.20 8.86 19.69
CA ALA A 145 14.02 7.87 20.74
C ALA A 145 13.96 8.54 22.11
N VAL A 146 13.05 8.06 22.95
CA VAL A 146 12.93 8.53 24.32
C VAL A 146 13.69 7.56 25.21
N ALA A 147 14.71 8.07 25.91
CA ALA A 147 15.41 7.28 26.91
C ALA A 147 14.45 6.96 28.06
N ASN A 148 14.07 5.69 28.20
CA ASN A 148 13.24 5.25 29.31
C ASN A 148 14.08 5.12 30.58
N THR A 149 14.09 6.18 31.39
CA THR A 149 14.80 6.24 32.69
C THR A 149 14.04 5.52 33.82
N MET A 150 12.80 5.06 33.58
CA MET A 150 11.98 4.40 34.62
C MET A 150 12.35 2.93 34.86
N ALA A 151 13.16 2.30 34.00
CA ALA A 151 13.58 0.91 34.15
C ALA A 151 14.33 0.63 35.48
N ALA A 152 14.92 1.66 36.10
CA ALA A 152 15.55 1.52 37.41
C ALA A 152 14.57 1.21 38.56
N ASN A 153 13.26 1.45 38.38
CA ASN A 153 12.27 1.40 39.46
C ASN A 153 11.24 0.26 39.36
N ILE A 154 11.36 -0.65 38.37
CA ILE A 154 10.45 -1.81 38.24
C ILE A 154 11.26 -3.12 38.15
N PRO A 155 11.70 -3.67 39.31
CA PRO A 155 12.51 -4.91 39.36
C PRO A 155 11.79 -6.14 38.79
N GLU A 156 10.45 -6.16 38.84
CA GLU A 156 9.60 -7.29 38.43
C GLU A 156 9.56 -7.54 36.92
N LEU A 157 9.99 -6.57 36.11
CA LEU A 157 10.06 -6.75 34.66
C LEU A 157 11.34 -7.46 34.20
N GLY A 158 12.32 -7.70 35.07
CA GLY A 158 13.61 -8.31 34.69
C GLY A 158 14.40 -7.50 33.64
N LEU A 159 13.93 -6.30 33.30
CA LEU A 159 14.55 -5.38 32.35
C LEU A 159 15.69 -4.68 33.08
N LEU A 160 16.91 -5.21 32.97
CA LEU A 160 18.12 -4.55 33.43
C LEU A 160 18.20 -3.14 32.79
N ALA A 161 18.13 -2.12 33.64
CA ALA A 161 18.08 -0.72 33.27
C ALA A 161 19.32 -0.27 32.48
N ALA A 162 19.08 0.31 31.29
CA ALA A 162 19.71 1.49 30.70
C ALA A 162 19.54 1.46 29.17
N ASN A 163 18.87 2.46 28.59
CA ASN A 163 18.88 2.75 27.15
C ASN A 163 18.34 1.63 26.23
N LEU A 164 17.13 1.14 26.47
CA LEU A 164 16.37 0.40 25.45
C LEU A 164 15.95 1.39 24.35
N LEU A 165 16.87 1.61 23.42
CA LEU A 165 16.63 2.36 22.20
C LEU A 165 16.13 1.41 21.12
N PRO A 166 15.37 1.90 20.13
CA PRO A 166 15.15 1.16 18.91
C PRO A 166 16.51 0.79 18.30
N VAL A 167 16.57 -0.36 17.62
CA VAL A 167 17.81 -0.85 17.01
C VAL A 167 17.66 -1.07 15.52
N LYS A 168 18.72 -0.79 14.77
CA LYS A 168 18.88 -1.21 13.38
C LYS A 168 18.86 -2.73 13.36
N GLY A 169 18.04 -3.31 12.50
CA GLY A 169 17.99 -4.75 12.34
C GLY A 169 17.55 -5.13 10.94
N THR A 170 17.45 -6.44 10.71
CA THR A 170 17.01 -6.96 9.43
C THR A 170 15.96 -8.05 9.61
N THR A 171 15.03 -8.13 8.67
CA THR A 171 14.12 -9.25 8.50
C THR A 171 13.97 -9.50 7.00
N ASP A 172 14.02 -10.76 6.59
CA ASP A 172 14.01 -11.17 5.17
C ASP A 172 15.04 -10.44 4.30
N GLY A 173 16.21 -10.13 4.88
CA GLY A 173 17.30 -9.42 4.18
C GLY A 173 17.03 -7.92 3.93
N LYS A 174 15.95 -7.36 4.47
CA LYS A 174 15.61 -5.93 4.38
C LYS A 174 15.98 -5.21 5.69
N SER A 175 16.49 -3.99 5.59
CA SER A 175 16.84 -3.15 6.74
C SER A 175 15.61 -2.48 7.34
N GLY A 176 15.44 -2.60 8.66
CA GLY A 176 14.35 -1.99 9.42
C GLY A 176 14.82 -1.49 10.80
N VAL A 177 13.97 -0.73 11.47
CA VAL A 177 14.15 -0.32 12.87
C VAL A 177 13.27 -1.19 13.75
N TYR A 178 13.89 -1.94 14.66
CA TYR A 178 13.22 -2.82 15.60
C TYR A 178 12.97 -2.12 16.94
N PHE A 179 11.73 -2.22 17.43
CA PHE A 179 11.30 -1.60 18.68
C PHE A 179 11.22 -2.59 19.85
N ASN A 180 12.08 -3.61 19.84
CA ASN A 180 12.32 -4.56 20.93
C ASN A 180 11.09 -5.41 21.34
N GLY A 181 10.05 -5.45 20.51
CA GLY A 181 8.80 -6.17 20.77
C GLY A 181 7.82 -5.38 21.65
N TYR A 182 6.57 -5.85 21.70
CA TYR A 182 5.55 -5.24 22.56
C TYR A 182 5.90 -5.36 24.04
N LYS A 183 5.61 -4.30 24.80
CA LYS A 183 5.94 -4.11 26.22
C LYS A 183 7.44 -3.91 26.50
N SER A 184 8.26 -3.68 25.48
CA SER A 184 9.71 -3.48 25.65
C SER A 184 10.09 -2.16 26.31
N GLY A 185 9.20 -1.16 26.30
CA GLY A 185 9.57 0.18 26.75
C GLY A 185 10.40 0.96 25.74
N THR A 186 10.36 0.58 24.45
CA THR A 186 11.07 1.27 23.37
C THR A 186 10.09 2.02 22.47
N TRP A 187 10.27 3.33 22.27
CA TRP A 187 9.42 4.13 21.39
C TRP A 187 10.17 5.39 20.91
N MET A 188 9.62 6.08 19.92
CA MET A 188 10.14 7.35 19.43
C MET A 188 9.05 8.41 19.37
N ASN A 189 9.37 9.66 19.70
CA ASN A 189 8.49 10.80 19.59
C ASN A 189 8.75 11.57 18.30
N LEU A 190 7.71 12.15 17.70
CA LEU A 190 7.87 13.16 16.66
C LEU A 190 8.36 14.48 17.27
N VAL A 191 9.41 15.04 16.69
CA VAL A 191 10.05 16.27 17.17
C VAL A 191 10.43 17.18 16.01
N LYS A 192 10.54 18.48 16.29
CA LYS A 192 11.17 19.47 15.39
C LYS A 192 12.67 19.50 15.58
N SER A 193 13.38 20.21 14.70
CA SER A 193 14.83 20.43 14.81
C SER A 193 15.27 21.10 16.11
N ASP A 194 14.41 21.87 16.78
CA ASP A 194 14.68 22.44 18.12
C ASP A 194 14.48 21.43 19.26
N GLY A 195 14.07 20.20 18.95
CA GLY A 195 13.79 19.13 19.91
C GLY A 195 12.42 19.21 20.58
N SER A 196 11.60 20.22 20.27
CA SER A 196 10.23 20.29 20.76
C SER A 196 9.35 19.19 20.15
N GLN A 197 8.44 18.66 20.95
CA GLN A 197 7.46 17.66 20.50
C GLN A 197 6.57 18.25 19.41
N GLU A 198 6.32 17.46 18.37
CA GLU A 198 5.39 17.80 17.29
C GLU A 198 4.22 16.83 17.19
N SER A 199 3.15 17.29 16.54
CA SER A 199 1.96 16.51 16.25
C SER A 199 1.55 16.71 14.79
N LEU A 200 1.37 15.62 14.06
CA LEU A 200 0.89 15.66 12.69
C LEU A 200 -0.58 15.24 12.64
N LYS A 201 -1.39 16.01 11.90
CA LYS A 201 -2.76 15.63 11.56
C LYS A 201 -2.76 15.00 10.17
N LEU A 202 -2.92 13.69 10.12
CA LEU A 202 -2.74 12.84 8.95
C LEU A 202 -4.05 12.66 8.18
N PHE A 203 -3.99 12.78 6.86
CA PHE A 203 -5.06 12.35 5.96
C PHE A 203 -4.70 11.08 5.20
N ASN A 204 -3.40 10.85 4.97
CA ASN A 204 -2.88 9.60 4.44
C ASN A 204 -1.61 9.20 5.18
N VAL A 205 -1.47 7.90 5.44
CA VAL A 205 -0.22 7.34 5.97
C VAL A 205 0.02 5.95 5.39
N PHE A 206 1.26 5.72 4.99
CA PHE A 206 1.76 4.43 4.57
C PHE A 206 2.77 3.96 5.59
N VAL A 207 2.64 2.71 6.04
CA VAL A 207 3.61 2.09 6.94
C VAL A 207 4.01 0.73 6.41
N VAL A 208 5.30 0.55 6.24
CA VAL A 208 5.91 -0.74 5.94
C VAL A 208 6.44 -1.32 7.23
N GLN A 209 5.91 -2.47 7.62
CA GLN A 209 6.26 -3.12 8.89
C GLN A 209 6.39 -4.62 8.70
N ALA A 210 7.18 -5.27 9.56
CA ALA A 210 7.17 -6.72 9.67
C ALA A 210 6.53 -7.15 10.98
N VAL A 211 5.64 -8.14 10.87
CA VAL A 211 5.18 -8.88 12.04
C VAL A 211 5.93 -10.20 12.09
N VAL A 212 6.86 -10.30 13.03
CA VAL A 212 7.65 -11.52 13.25
C VAL A 212 7.04 -12.43 14.31
N THR A 213 6.22 -11.89 15.23
CA THR A 213 5.51 -12.68 16.24
C THR A 213 4.01 -12.37 16.28
N GLU A 214 3.18 -13.38 16.57
CA GLU A 214 1.72 -13.23 16.66
C GLU A 214 1.25 -12.44 17.89
N LYS A 215 2.13 -12.15 18.85
CA LYS A 215 1.77 -11.60 20.18
C LYS A 215 2.22 -10.16 20.43
N GLY A 216 2.80 -9.49 19.43
CA GLY A 216 3.74 -8.40 19.68
C GLY A 216 3.41 -7.01 19.11
N ARG A 217 2.14 -6.63 18.92
CA ARG A 217 1.84 -5.34 18.28
C ARG A 217 1.50 -4.26 19.30
N GLY A 218 2.46 -3.36 19.55
CA GLY A 218 2.16 -2.09 20.21
C GLY A 218 1.40 -1.13 19.30
N THR A 219 1.04 0.05 19.83
CA THR A 219 0.38 1.11 19.07
C THR A 219 1.34 1.77 18.09
N MET A 220 1.37 1.26 16.85
CA MET A 220 2.34 1.68 15.83
C MET A 220 2.40 3.20 15.65
N LEU A 221 1.25 3.88 15.56
CA LEU A 221 1.16 5.33 15.45
C LEU A 221 0.38 5.87 16.66
N GLY A 222 1.06 6.37 17.68
CA GLY A 222 0.41 6.78 18.92
C GLY A 222 0.31 8.29 19.11
N VAL A 223 -0.35 8.66 20.22
CA VAL A 223 -0.44 10.05 20.71
C VAL A 223 0.07 10.15 22.15
N ASN A 224 0.44 11.35 22.55
CA ASN A 224 0.82 11.72 23.90
C ASN A 224 -0.41 12.13 24.75
N VAL A 225 -0.17 12.20 26.06
CA VAL A 225 -1.12 12.36 27.19
C VAL A 225 -2.41 13.15 26.88
N GLY A 226 -3.53 12.64 27.42
CA GLY A 226 -4.80 13.38 27.52
C GLY A 226 -5.71 13.27 26.30
N GLN A 227 -5.30 12.51 25.29
CA GLN A 227 -6.10 12.24 24.09
C GLN A 227 -6.19 10.74 23.83
N THR A 228 -7.32 10.32 23.27
CA THR A 228 -7.48 8.95 22.79
C THR A 228 -6.75 8.82 21.46
N PRO A 229 -5.77 7.90 21.31
CA PRO A 229 -5.09 7.70 20.03
C PRO A 229 -6.07 7.26 18.95
N ASP A 230 -5.97 7.87 17.77
CA ASP A 230 -6.77 7.43 16.62
C ASP A 230 -6.40 5.98 16.24
N PHE A 231 -5.10 5.65 16.14
CA PHE A 231 -4.63 4.31 15.79
C PHE A 231 -4.50 3.36 16.98
N THR A 232 -5.52 3.30 17.83
CA THR A 232 -5.54 2.32 18.93
C THR A 232 -5.60 0.90 18.35
N PRO A 233 -4.66 -0.01 18.68
CA PRO A 233 -4.73 -1.38 18.20
C PRO A 233 -5.90 -2.13 18.82
N GLY A 234 -6.47 -3.09 18.08
CA GLY A 234 -7.47 -4.00 18.62
C GLY A 234 -6.94 -4.84 19.78
N GLN A 235 -7.82 -5.29 20.68
CA GLN A 235 -7.39 -6.22 21.73
C GLN A 235 -6.83 -7.51 21.11
N ALA A 236 -5.67 -7.94 21.58
CA ALA A 236 -5.05 -9.16 21.11
C ALA A 236 -5.86 -10.38 21.58
N SER A 237 -6.49 -11.12 20.66
CA SER A 237 -7.26 -12.33 20.98
C SER A 237 -6.94 -13.53 20.07
N GLY A 238 -5.64 -13.75 19.80
CA GLY A 238 -5.16 -14.88 18.99
C GLY A 238 -4.70 -14.48 17.59
N VAL A 239 -4.59 -15.47 16.70
CA VAL A 239 -4.10 -15.33 15.32
C VAL A 239 -5.03 -14.38 14.55
N LEU A 240 -4.48 -13.26 14.05
CA LEU A 240 -5.18 -12.14 13.39
C LEU A 240 -6.00 -11.22 14.32
N SER A 241 -5.35 -10.70 15.36
CA SER A 241 -5.94 -9.63 16.18
C SER A 241 -6.29 -8.41 15.31
N PRO A 242 -7.45 -7.75 15.52
CA PRO A 242 -7.86 -6.60 14.73
C PRO A 242 -6.79 -5.51 14.72
N LEU A 243 -6.58 -4.93 13.54
CA LEU A 243 -5.63 -3.84 13.38
C LEU A 243 -6.05 -2.63 14.23
N TRP A 244 -7.33 -2.25 14.20
CA TRP A 244 -7.87 -1.14 14.99
C TRP A 244 -8.86 -1.62 16.06
N GLN A 245 -8.89 -0.92 17.18
CA GLN A 245 -9.93 -1.12 18.19
C GLN A 245 -11.30 -0.78 17.60
N ASN A 246 -12.29 -1.65 17.88
CA ASN A 246 -13.65 -1.46 17.37
C ASN A 246 -14.23 -0.10 17.82
N PRO A 247 -14.81 0.70 16.89
CA PRO A 247 -15.32 2.04 17.15
C PRO A 247 -16.54 2.07 18.09
N HIS A 248 -17.21 0.95 18.38
CA HIS A 248 -18.38 0.92 19.25
C HIS A 248 -18.12 1.38 20.70
N ALA A 249 -16.86 1.58 21.09
CA ALA A 249 -16.47 2.12 22.38
C ALA A 249 -16.02 3.59 22.28
N ALA A 250 -16.93 4.55 22.09
CA ALA A 250 -16.76 6.02 22.33
C ALA A 250 -15.50 6.78 21.81
N ALA A 251 -14.59 6.10 21.10
CA ALA A 251 -13.24 6.53 20.74
C ALA A 251 -13.01 6.50 19.22
N ALA A 252 -14.09 6.34 18.46
CA ALA A 252 -14.13 6.17 17.01
C ALA A 252 -13.81 7.45 16.23
N GLY A 253 -12.64 8.05 16.47
CA GLY A 253 -12.17 9.29 15.85
C GLY A 253 -12.02 9.20 14.32
N ALA A 254 -10.88 9.60 13.79
CA ALA A 254 -10.62 9.63 12.35
C ALA A 254 -10.78 8.27 11.67
N LEU A 255 -10.38 7.19 12.36
CA LEU A 255 -10.35 5.84 11.77
C LEU A 255 -11.71 5.21 11.49
N SER A 256 -12.78 5.65 12.17
CA SER A 256 -14.15 5.13 11.97
C SER A 256 -14.68 5.33 10.55
N SER A 257 -14.10 6.31 9.85
CA SER A 257 -14.39 6.66 8.46
C SER A 257 -13.14 6.49 7.59
N SER A 258 -12.25 5.57 7.93
CA SER A 258 -11.02 5.34 7.16
C SER A 258 -11.18 4.24 6.11
N ARG A 259 -10.35 4.32 5.06
CA ARG A 259 -10.04 3.20 4.18
C ARG A 259 -8.69 2.65 4.59
N THR A 260 -8.63 1.36 4.95
CA THR A 260 -7.37 0.67 5.25
C THR A 260 -7.12 -0.42 4.21
N CYS A 261 -5.94 -0.41 3.62
CA CYS A 261 -5.47 -1.45 2.72
C CYS A 261 -4.19 -2.09 3.28
N ILE A 262 -4.04 -3.40 3.07
CA ILE A 262 -2.81 -4.14 3.33
C ILE A 262 -2.39 -4.82 2.04
N ASN A 263 -1.15 -4.59 1.63
CA ASN A 263 -0.59 -5.11 0.39
C ASN A 263 -1.53 -4.85 -0.81
N GLY A 264 -2.11 -3.65 -0.88
CA GLY A 264 -3.01 -3.23 -1.97
C GLY A 264 -4.47 -3.68 -1.84
N ALA A 265 -4.76 -4.69 -1.01
CA ALA A 265 -6.12 -5.16 -0.76
C ALA A 265 -6.80 -4.34 0.34
N GLN A 266 -7.97 -3.78 0.06
CA GLN A 266 -8.80 -3.16 1.09
C GLN A 266 -9.30 -4.24 2.07
N ILE A 267 -9.16 -3.98 3.37
CA ILE A 267 -9.61 -4.88 4.42
C ILE A 267 -10.61 -4.20 5.35
N ASP A 268 -11.34 -4.98 6.14
CA ASP A 268 -11.99 -4.50 7.34
C ASP A 268 -10.99 -4.55 8.51
N PRO A 269 -10.45 -3.40 8.96
CA PRO A 269 -9.39 -3.39 9.97
C PRO A 269 -9.88 -3.68 11.39
N TYR A 270 -11.20 -3.79 11.60
CA TYR A 270 -11.80 -4.14 12.89
C TYR A 270 -11.98 -5.65 13.08
N ASN A 271 -11.84 -6.41 12.00
CA ASN A 271 -11.93 -7.87 11.99
C ASN A 271 -10.66 -8.53 11.45
N ASN A 272 -9.76 -7.77 10.83
CA ASN A 272 -8.54 -8.28 10.24
C ASN A 272 -7.31 -7.56 10.81
N GLY A 273 -6.22 -8.31 10.95
CA GLY A 273 -4.91 -7.78 11.32
C GLY A 273 -3.91 -7.86 10.16
N LEU A 274 -2.73 -7.32 10.38
CA LEU A 274 -1.57 -7.53 9.50
C LEU A 274 -1.20 -9.02 9.37
N PRO A 275 -0.72 -9.47 8.20
CA PRO A 275 -0.13 -10.79 8.03
C PRO A 275 1.21 -10.92 8.76
N LEU A 276 1.72 -12.15 8.88
CA LEU A 276 3.11 -12.41 9.25
C LEU A 276 4.05 -11.99 8.10
N GLY A 277 5.28 -11.60 8.45
CA GLY A 277 6.26 -11.09 7.50
C GLY A 277 6.10 -9.59 7.21
N ILE A 278 6.81 -9.11 6.19
CA ILE A 278 6.77 -7.71 5.76
C ILE A 278 5.44 -7.43 5.05
N CYS A 279 4.81 -6.31 5.38
CA CYS A 279 3.60 -5.83 4.72
C CYS A 279 3.62 -4.32 4.53
N VAL A 280 2.87 -3.85 3.53
CA VAL A 280 2.64 -2.44 3.26
C VAL A 280 1.20 -2.10 3.66
N MET A 281 1.05 -1.25 4.66
CA MET A 281 -0.23 -0.70 5.09
C MET A 281 -0.44 0.68 4.46
N ASP A 282 -1.64 0.94 3.94
CA ASP A 282 -2.10 2.26 3.48
C ASP A 282 -3.38 2.61 4.25
N VAL A 283 -3.40 3.76 4.91
CA VAL A 283 -4.58 4.28 5.59
C VAL A 283 -4.91 5.66 5.07
N GLU A 284 -6.16 5.82 4.62
CA GLU A 284 -6.77 7.11 4.27
C GLU A 284 -7.87 7.46 5.25
N MET A 285 -7.87 8.70 5.71
CA MET A 285 -8.94 9.26 6.51
C MET A 285 -9.94 9.98 5.62
N LEU A 286 -11.20 9.53 5.57
CA LEU A 286 -12.20 10.10 4.64
C LEU A 286 -12.94 11.31 5.21
N ALA A 287 -13.13 11.40 6.53
CA ALA A 287 -13.91 12.48 7.14
C ALA A 287 -13.08 13.46 7.98
N ALA A 288 -12.18 12.95 8.82
CA ALA A 288 -11.37 13.76 9.73
C ALA A 288 -9.94 13.24 9.76
N GLY A 289 -8.94 14.14 9.74
CA GLY A 289 -7.55 13.70 9.86
C GLY A 289 -7.24 13.13 11.24
N ALA A 290 -6.38 12.09 11.27
CA ALA A 290 -5.95 11.37 12.47
C ALA A 290 -4.72 12.05 13.10
N LEU A 291 -4.66 12.13 14.42
CA LEU A 291 -3.49 12.68 15.11
C LEU A 291 -2.39 11.63 15.28
N TRP A 292 -1.14 12.04 15.05
CA TRP A 292 0.05 11.22 15.28
C TRP A 292 1.16 12.03 15.94
N GLN A 293 1.78 11.48 16.98
CA GLN A 293 2.85 12.12 17.76
C GLN A 293 4.01 11.19 18.15
N ASN A 294 3.84 9.87 18.06
CA ASN A 294 4.89 8.91 18.44
C ASN A 294 4.77 7.56 17.71
N ILE A 295 5.84 6.78 17.71
CA ILE A 295 5.92 5.43 17.15
C ILE A 295 5.98 4.43 18.30
N PHE A 296 5.05 3.46 18.32
CA PHE A 296 4.96 2.39 19.34
C PHE A 296 4.74 2.87 20.79
N ASN A 297 3.84 3.85 21.00
CA ASN A 297 3.41 4.27 22.34
C ASN A 297 1.92 4.64 22.39
N ASP A 298 1.11 3.79 23.04
CA ASP A 298 -0.35 3.92 23.07
C ASP A 298 -0.84 5.26 23.65
N ARG A 299 -0.39 5.64 24.85
CA ARG A 299 -0.96 6.78 25.59
C ARG A 299 0.07 7.61 26.33
N GLY A 300 1.04 8.18 25.61
CA GLY A 300 1.93 9.17 26.18
C GLY A 300 2.63 8.69 27.44
N TYR A 301 3.23 7.51 27.39
CA TYR A 301 4.30 7.18 28.31
C TYR A 301 5.45 8.16 28.01
N ILE A 302 5.41 9.33 28.64
CA ILE A 302 6.48 10.31 28.57
C ILE A 302 7.67 9.70 29.33
N GLY A 303 8.88 9.87 28.80
CA GLY A 303 10.08 9.72 29.60
C GLY A 303 10.02 10.72 30.74
N LEU A 304 9.48 10.27 31.88
CA LEU A 304 9.28 11.13 33.04
C LEU A 304 10.67 11.39 33.65
N ASP A 305 11.21 12.58 33.40
CA ASP A 305 12.01 13.22 34.43
C ASP A 305 11.13 13.30 35.69
N SER A 306 11.61 12.69 36.78
CA SER A 306 10.90 12.58 38.04
C SER A 306 10.53 13.94 38.65
N ALA A 307 11.12 15.04 38.16
CA ALA A 307 10.86 16.40 38.62
C ALA A 307 9.52 17.02 38.14
N THR A 308 8.91 16.50 37.07
CA THR A 308 7.73 17.11 36.41
C THR A 308 6.50 16.20 36.35
N ILE A 309 6.39 15.22 37.24
CA ILE A 309 5.19 14.37 37.33
C ILE A 309 4.01 15.24 37.80
N PRO A 310 2.98 15.49 36.97
CA PRO A 310 1.78 16.16 37.45
C PRO A 310 1.19 15.33 38.58
N ALA A 311 0.83 15.95 39.70
CA ALA A 311 0.21 15.28 40.84
C ALA A 311 -1.03 14.50 40.35
N GLY A 312 -0.91 13.17 40.23
CA GLY A 312 -1.92 12.28 39.65
C GLY A 312 -1.41 11.27 38.62
N ALA A 313 -0.31 11.55 37.91
CA ALA A 313 0.24 10.65 36.87
C ALA A 313 0.92 9.38 37.44
N THR A 314 1.25 9.36 38.74
CA THR A 314 1.81 8.17 39.43
C THR A 314 0.82 7.00 39.56
N SER A 315 -0.49 7.26 39.51
CA SER A 315 -1.53 6.26 39.72
C SER A 315 -1.65 5.24 38.57
N TYR A 316 -1.23 5.61 37.35
CA TYR A 316 -1.25 4.72 36.19
C TYR A 316 -0.12 3.68 36.19
N PHE A 317 0.99 3.98 36.86
CA PHE A 317 2.17 3.10 36.94
C PHE A 317 2.15 2.16 38.16
N GLN A 318 1.51 2.56 39.27
CA GLN A 318 1.58 1.84 40.55
C GLN A 318 0.48 0.80 40.80
N THR A 319 -0.60 0.78 40.01
CA THR A 319 -1.79 -0.03 40.32
C THR A 319 -1.67 -1.51 39.93
N GLY A 320 -0.52 -2.00 39.47
CA GLY A 320 -0.35 -3.41 39.07
C GLY A 320 -1.23 -3.85 37.88
N ALA A 321 -2.00 -2.91 37.30
CA ALA A 321 -2.91 -3.11 36.17
C ALA A 321 -2.50 -2.32 34.91
N GLY A 322 -1.45 -1.48 35.02
CA GLY A 322 -0.91 -0.67 33.93
C GLY A 322 0.13 -1.44 33.12
N GLU A 323 -0.32 -2.28 32.18
CA GLU A 323 0.60 -2.92 31.24
C GLU A 323 1.34 -1.84 30.42
N LEU A 324 2.67 -1.91 30.33
CA LEU A 324 3.45 -1.06 29.43
C LEU A 324 3.00 -1.31 27.98
N ARG A 325 2.28 -0.36 27.39
CA ARG A 325 1.78 -0.46 26.00
C ARG A 325 2.71 0.27 25.03
N VAL A 326 3.99 -0.04 25.16
CA VAL A 326 5.10 0.59 24.45
C VAL A 326 6.02 -0.48 23.88
N GLY A 327 6.63 -0.19 22.74
CA GLY A 327 7.41 -1.17 22.00
C GLY A 327 6.59 -1.92 20.97
N GLY A 328 7.30 -2.48 20.00
CA GLY A 328 6.70 -3.20 18.88
C GLY A 328 7.74 -3.85 18.00
N GLU A 329 7.30 -4.27 16.82
CA GLU A 329 8.13 -5.02 15.88
C GLU A 329 8.95 -4.08 14.98
N TYR A 330 9.22 -4.50 13.74
CA TYR A 330 10.04 -3.75 12.78
C TYR A 330 9.21 -2.73 12.00
N ILE A 331 9.72 -1.52 11.87
CA ILE A 331 9.29 -0.53 10.87
C ILE A 331 10.39 -0.38 9.82
N PHE A 332 10.02 -0.46 8.55
CA PHE A 332 10.93 -0.31 7.41
C PHE A 332 10.80 1.07 6.79
N GLU A 333 9.57 1.58 6.66
CA GLU A 333 9.31 2.88 6.06
C GLU A 333 7.99 3.45 6.58
N ILE A 334 7.94 4.74 6.88
CA ILE A 334 6.71 5.50 7.14
C ILE A 334 6.68 6.69 6.20
N VAL A 335 5.56 6.85 5.48
CA VAL A 335 5.30 8.04 4.67
C VAL A 335 3.98 8.64 5.11
N ALA A 336 4.00 9.85 5.63
CA ALA A 336 2.85 10.51 6.22
C ALA A 336 2.52 11.83 5.51
N PHE A 337 1.23 12.06 5.27
CA PHE A 337 0.72 13.24 4.58
C PHE A 337 -0.31 13.96 5.44
N THR A 338 -0.13 15.28 5.57
CA THR A 338 -1.07 16.19 6.24
C THR A 338 -2.11 16.77 5.27
N THR A 339 -2.05 16.37 4.00
CA THR A 339 -3.03 16.66 2.95
C THR A 339 -3.58 15.35 2.41
N ALA A 340 -4.84 15.35 1.98
CA ALA A 340 -5.41 14.20 1.30
C ALA A 340 -4.72 14.01 -0.07
N LEU A 341 -4.29 12.78 -0.33
CA LEU A 341 -3.80 12.34 -1.63
C LEU A 341 -4.98 11.97 -2.54
N SER A 342 -4.84 12.20 -3.83
CA SER A 342 -5.74 11.62 -4.82
C SER A 342 -5.62 10.09 -4.87
N GLY A 343 -6.65 9.42 -5.39
CA GLY A 343 -6.62 7.97 -5.50
C GLY A 343 -5.50 7.45 -6.40
N ALA A 344 -5.15 8.20 -7.45
CA ALA A 344 -4.00 7.95 -8.31
C ALA A 344 -2.67 8.03 -7.56
N GLU A 345 -2.40 9.14 -6.86
CA GLU A 345 -1.16 9.35 -6.08
C GLU A 345 -0.95 8.26 -5.02
N ARG A 346 -2.04 7.86 -4.34
CA ARG A 346 -1.97 6.76 -3.37
C ARG A 346 -1.64 5.44 -4.01
N THR A 347 -2.28 5.16 -5.14
CA THR A 347 -2.12 3.89 -5.86
C THR A 347 -0.69 3.77 -6.39
N GLU A 348 -0.12 4.87 -6.88
CA GLU A 348 1.28 5.00 -7.25
C GLU A 348 2.22 4.71 -6.07
N LEU A 349 2.06 5.43 -4.96
CA LEU A 349 2.93 5.26 -3.79
C LEU A 349 2.82 3.85 -3.19
N ALA A 350 1.60 3.32 -3.08
CA ALA A 350 1.39 1.97 -2.56
C ALA A 350 2.11 0.93 -3.44
N ALA A 351 2.03 1.07 -4.77
CA ALA A 351 2.72 0.19 -5.70
C ALA A 351 4.25 0.31 -5.58
N TYR A 352 4.77 1.53 -5.39
CA TYR A 352 6.20 1.77 -5.15
C TYR A 352 6.69 1.04 -3.90
N LEU A 353 6.01 1.24 -2.77
CA LEU A 353 6.39 0.61 -1.50
C LEU A 353 6.33 -0.92 -1.59
N ARG A 354 5.32 -1.49 -2.27
CA ARG A 354 5.26 -2.94 -2.47
C ARG A 354 6.40 -3.46 -3.31
N GLN A 355 6.72 -2.81 -4.44
CA GLN A 355 7.84 -3.23 -5.26
C GLN A 355 9.17 -3.17 -4.48
N LYS A 356 9.39 -2.09 -3.73
CA LYS A 356 10.59 -1.87 -2.94
C LYS A 356 10.77 -2.93 -1.84
N TRP A 357 9.70 -3.21 -1.08
CA TRP A 357 9.81 -4.00 0.14
C TRP A 357 9.42 -5.46 0.00
N LEU A 358 8.43 -5.75 -0.84
CA LEU A 358 7.92 -7.11 -1.08
C LEU A 358 8.52 -7.75 -2.33
N GLY A 359 9.22 -6.96 -3.16
CA GLY A 359 9.83 -7.41 -4.42
C GLY A 359 8.91 -7.18 -5.62
N VAL A 360 9.38 -7.58 -6.81
CA VAL A 360 8.61 -7.42 -8.05
C VAL A 360 7.60 -8.55 -8.16
N PRO A 361 6.30 -8.25 -8.12
CA PRO A 361 5.32 -9.30 -8.15
C PRO A 361 4.60 -9.41 -9.50
N VAL A 362 4.21 -10.63 -9.85
CA VAL A 362 3.51 -10.93 -11.11
C VAL A 362 2.00 -10.75 -10.93
N CYS A 363 1.33 -10.08 -11.88
CA CYS A 363 -0.13 -10.04 -11.94
C CYS A 363 -0.69 -11.47 -11.95
N SER A 364 -1.59 -11.79 -11.01
CA SER A 364 -2.03 -13.17 -10.78
C SER A 364 -3.38 -13.51 -11.42
N ASP A 365 -4.19 -12.52 -11.79
CA ASP A 365 -5.50 -12.69 -12.45
C ASP A 365 -5.94 -11.35 -13.09
N ILE A 366 -6.73 -11.42 -14.15
CA ILE A 366 -7.34 -10.26 -14.83
C ILE A 366 -8.85 -10.51 -14.93
N SER A 367 -9.68 -9.50 -14.65
CA SER A 367 -11.12 -9.58 -14.89
C SER A 367 -11.58 -8.60 -15.97
N VAL A 368 -12.36 -9.10 -16.94
CA VAL A 368 -12.88 -8.27 -18.03
C VAL A 368 -14.40 -8.40 -18.15
N GLU A 369 -15.08 -7.25 -18.08
CA GLU A 369 -16.50 -7.08 -18.35
C GLU A 369 -16.67 -6.46 -19.74
N THR A 370 -17.48 -7.07 -20.60
CA THR A 370 -17.67 -6.63 -21.99
C THR A 370 -19.12 -6.22 -22.28
N ALA A 371 -19.29 -5.08 -22.93
CA ALA A 371 -20.58 -4.69 -23.48
C ALA A 371 -20.85 -5.41 -24.81
N LYS A 372 -22.12 -5.48 -25.21
CA LYS A 372 -22.52 -6.05 -26.50
C LYS A 372 -21.81 -5.34 -27.66
N GLY A 373 -21.15 -6.12 -28.52
CA GLY A 373 -20.44 -5.61 -29.69
C GLY A 373 -19.01 -5.14 -29.41
N ALA A 374 -18.59 -5.11 -28.15
CA ALA A 374 -17.18 -4.95 -27.79
C ALA A 374 -16.44 -6.29 -27.92
N SER A 375 -15.12 -6.21 -28.13
CA SER A 375 -14.27 -7.38 -28.27
C SER A 375 -13.06 -7.32 -27.34
N VAL A 376 -12.60 -8.50 -26.93
CA VAL A 376 -11.33 -8.70 -26.24
C VAL A 376 -10.48 -9.64 -27.05
N HIS A 377 -9.25 -9.23 -27.31
CA HIS A 377 -8.28 -9.96 -28.09
C HIS A 377 -7.11 -10.37 -27.19
N LEU A 378 -6.72 -11.64 -27.21
CA LEU A 378 -5.67 -12.18 -26.36
C LEU A 378 -4.53 -12.70 -27.23
N ASP A 379 -3.32 -12.19 -27.00
CA ASP A 379 -2.10 -12.65 -27.67
C ASP A 379 -1.04 -12.99 -26.62
N ASN A 380 -0.51 -14.21 -26.64
CA ASN A 380 0.54 -14.71 -25.72
C ASN A 380 0.23 -14.61 -24.20
N VAL A 381 -1.02 -14.38 -23.79
CA VAL A 381 -1.39 -14.21 -22.37
C VAL A 381 -1.32 -15.54 -21.63
N THR A 382 -0.63 -15.55 -20.48
CA THR A 382 -0.47 -16.74 -19.62
C THR A 382 -1.05 -16.59 -18.22
N ILE A 383 -1.54 -15.38 -17.88
CA ILE A 383 -2.17 -15.06 -16.60
C ILE A 383 -3.63 -15.55 -16.62
N PRO A 384 -4.18 -16.08 -15.51
CA PRO A 384 -5.60 -16.36 -15.39
C PRO A 384 -6.48 -15.16 -15.82
N LEU A 385 -7.58 -15.47 -16.51
CA LEU A 385 -8.53 -14.46 -16.99
C LEU A 385 -9.96 -14.86 -16.60
N SER A 386 -10.67 -13.95 -15.96
CA SER A 386 -12.10 -14.05 -15.73
C SER A 386 -12.85 -13.09 -16.66
N THR A 387 -13.94 -13.56 -17.26
CA THR A 387 -14.70 -12.77 -18.23
C THR A 387 -16.19 -12.73 -17.90
N SER A 388 -16.84 -11.62 -18.25
CA SER A 388 -18.29 -11.46 -18.13
C SER A 388 -18.83 -10.51 -19.19
N GLY A 389 -20.16 -10.53 -19.40
CA GLY A 389 -20.85 -9.65 -20.34
C GLY A 389 -21.22 -10.30 -21.68
N ASP A 390 -21.52 -9.44 -22.66
CA ASP A 390 -22.15 -9.79 -23.94
C ASP A 390 -21.22 -9.57 -25.17
N GLY A 391 -19.93 -9.31 -24.93
CA GLY A 391 -18.93 -9.11 -25.98
C GLY A 391 -18.37 -10.41 -26.56
N THR A 392 -17.41 -10.26 -27.48
CA THR A 392 -16.69 -11.38 -28.09
C THR A 392 -15.26 -11.49 -27.54
N PHE A 393 -14.77 -12.71 -27.44
CA PHE A 393 -13.39 -13.01 -27.05
C PHE A 393 -12.72 -13.81 -28.16
N SER A 394 -11.55 -13.34 -28.61
CA SER A 394 -10.70 -14.02 -29.59
C SER A 394 -9.32 -14.28 -28.99
N ILE A 395 -8.78 -15.47 -29.24
CA ILE A 395 -7.42 -15.85 -28.89
C ILE A 395 -6.68 -16.05 -30.23
N ASP A 396 -5.51 -15.41 -30.35
CA ASP A 396 -4.64 -15.53 -31.53
C ASP A 396 -3.42 -16.42 -31.27
N SER A 397 -2.91 -16.41 -30.03
CA SER A 397 -1.88 -17.33 -29.57
C SER A 397 -1.87 -17.45 -28.03
N GLY A 398 -1.46 -18.61 -27.50
CA GLY A 398 -1.25 -18.82 -26.05
C GLY A 398 -2.13 -19.90 -25.41
N SER A 399 -2.30 -19.83 -24.09
CA SER A 399 -3.15 -20.74 -23.32
C SER A 399 -3.84 -19.96 -22.20
N VAL A 400 -5.17 -19.98 -22.18
CA VAL A 400 -5.98 -19.21 -21.23
C VAL A 400 -6.72 -20.16 -20.30
N SER A 401 -6.58 -19.94 -18.99
CA SER A 401 -7.42 -20.57 -17.98
C SER A 401 -8.58 -19.63 -17.68
N MET A 402 -9.80 -20.00 -18.09
CA MET A 402 -11.00 -19.19 -17.93
C MET A 402 -11.82 -19.69 -16.73
N GLN A 403 -12.12 -18.81 -15.77
CA GLN A 403 -12.97 -19.17 -14.64
C GLN A 403 -14.48 -19.05 -14.92
N LYS A 404 -14.87 -18.17 -15.86
CA LYS A 404 -16.28 -17.95 -16.26
C LYS A 404 -16.33 -17.32 -17.65
N ALA A 405 -17.16 -17.83 -18.55
CA ALA A 405 -17.32 -17.34 -19.93
C ALA A 405 -18.77 -17.41 -20.40
N VAL A 406 -19.17 -16.50 -21.30
CA VAL A 406 -20.51 -16.44 -21.91
C VAL A 406 -20.47 -16.77 -23.43
N ALA A 407 -19.40 -16.40 -24.17
CA ALA A 407 -19.11 -16.83 -25.55
C ALA A 407 -17.63 -16.54 -25.96
N TYR A 408 -17.00 -17.36 -26.82
CA TYR A 408 -15.62 -17.16 -27.32
C TYR A 408 -15.40 -17.78 -28.73
N THR A 409 -14.35 -17.36 -29.44
CA THR A 409 -13.89 -17.92 -30.74
C THR A 409 -12.41 -18.29 -30.63
N LEU A 410 -12.03 -19.49 -31.11
CA LEU A 410 -10.65 -20.01 -31.06
C LEU A 410 -10.03 -20.16 -32.44
N SER A 411 -8.74 -19.89 -32.53
CA SER A 411 -7.89 -20.22 -33.67
C SER A 411 -7.41 -21.68 -33.58
N ALA A 412 -7.01 -22.25 -34.72
CA ALA A 412 -6.60 -23.65 -34.78
C ALA A 412 -5.33 -23.91 -33.95
N GLY A 413 -5.42 -24.83 -32.97
CA GLY A 413 -4.30 -25.24 -32.11
C GLY A 413 -4.30 -24.64 -30.71
N GLU A 414 -5.29 -23.82 -30.37
CA GLU A 414 -5.43 -23.18 -29.06
C GLU A 414 -6.21 -24.04 -28.07
N THR A 415 -6.03 -23.78 -26.77
CA THR A 415 -6.75 -24.49 -25.71
C THR A 415 -7.32 -23.52 -24.69
N VAL A 416 -8.60 -23.72 -24.34
CA VAL A 416 -9.27 -23.07 -23.21
C VAL A 416 -9.46 -24.12 -22.13
N THR A 417 -8.90 -23.87 -20.94
CA THR A 417 -9.18 -24.71 -19.77
C THR A 417 -10.22 -23.98 -18.91
N ALA A 418 -11.42 -24.54 -18.76
CA ALA A 418 -12.47 -23.95 -17.93
C ALA A 418 -12.50 -24.58 -16.55
N ALA A 419 -12.32 -23.78 -15.50
CA ALA A 419 -12.48 -24.22 -14.12
C ALA A 419 -13.95 -24.05 -13.69
N GLY A 420 -14.80 -25.04 -13.99
CA GLY A 420 -16.13 -25.17 -13.39
C GLY A 420 -17.34 -24.57 -14.14
N GLY A 421 -17.20 -24.21 -15.42
CA GLY A 421 -18.30 -23.74 -16.28
C GLY A 421 -18.42 -24.54 -17.59
N LYS A 422 -19.63 -24.61 -18.17
CA LYS A 422 -19.84 -25.17 -19.51
C LYS A 422 -19.21 -24.25 -20.56
N VAL A 423 -18.35 -24.85 -21.37
CA VAL A 423 -17.65 -24.24 -22.50
C VAL A 423 -18.59 -24.33 -23.72
N TYR A 424 -19.08 -23.20 -24.22
CA TYR A 424 -19.90 -23.15 -25.44
C TYR A 424 -19.00 -22.81 -26.62
N GLU A 425 -18.50 -23.84 -27.29
CA GLU A 425 -17.76 -23.70 -28.54
C GLU A 425 -18.74 -23.29 -29.65
N THR A 426 -18.52 -22.14 -30.28
CA THR A 426 -19.17 -21.84 -31.56
C THR A 426 -18.19 -22.21 -32.65
N LEU A 427 -18.35 -23.42 -33.21
CA LEU A 427 -17.67 -23.82 -34.44
C LEU A 427 -18.13 -22.91 -35.58
N GLN A 428 -17.21 -22.20 -36.23
CA GLN A 428 -17.41 -21.69 -37.59
C GLN A 428 -16.78 -22.63 -38.59
#